data_AF-A0A8J5L8L9-F1
#
_entry.id   AF-A0A8J5L8L9-F1
#
_cell.length_a   1.000
_cell.length_b   1.000
_cell.length_c   1.000
_cell.angle_alpha   90.00
_cell.angle_beta   90.00
_cell.angle_gamma   90.00
#
_symmetry.space_group_name_H-M   'P 1'
#
loop_
_entity.id
_entity.type
_entity.pdbx_description
1 polymer ?
#
loop_
_entity_poly.entity_id
_entity_poly.type
_entity_poly.pdbx_seq_one_letter_code
_entity_poly.pdbx_strand_id
1 'polypeptide(L)'
;MPPPFHFFSFTKVVGSGVAGLRYALEVSKYGSVAIITKSEPQASNTNYAQGGVSAVLCPSDSVESHMQDTTIAGAYLCDEENVKVTDYELIPGERNIRVIEETKHEYVDLVAEHILTTTIHPQINSFLEGFNELVPKELILIFNDKELELLLSGLPEIDLDDLQANTEYTGYSAASTVIQWFWEVVKSFNKEDMERLQKFVTRTSKGISGPQQFQIHKTYGAPERLPSVHTCFNQLDLPEYSSREQLEERLLLAIHEASEGFGFG
;
A
#
# COMPACT_ATOMS: atom_id res chain seq x y z
N MET A 1 40.08 11.01 -9.49
CA MET A 1 39.39 9.71 -9.43
C MET A 1 38.10 9.94 -8.67
N PRO A 2 36.91 9.76 -9.27
CA PRO A 2 35.70 9.72 -8.47
C PRO A 2 35.69 8.42 -7.65
N PRO A 3 35.12 8.44 -6.44
CA PRO A 3 35.06 7.28 -5.54
C PRO A 3 34.10 6.21 -6.12
N PRO A 4 34.20 4.94 -5.69
CA PRO A 4 33.31 3.90 -6.19
C PRO A 4 31.89 4.14 -5.66
N PHE A 5 30.96 4.44 -6.56
CA PHE A 5 29.55 4.63 -6.23
C PHE A 5 28.87 3.27 -6.02
N HIS A 6 28.26 3.10 -4.85
CA HIS A 6 27.36 1.98 -4.57
C HIS A 6 25.98 2.31 -5.17
N PHE A 7 25.51 1.44 -6.07
CA PHE A 7 24.25 1.55 -6.81
C PHE A 7 23.07 0.98 -5.99
N PHE A 8 21.89 1.59 -6.09
CA PHE A 8 20.62 0.95 -5.72
C PHE A 8 19.60 1.16 -6.86
N SER A 9 18.86 0.10 -7.19
CA SER A 9 18.03 -0.02 -8.40
C SER A 9 16.54 0.04 -8.04
N PHE A 10 15.72 0.71 -8.85
CA PHE A 10 14.28 0.84 -8.63
C PHE A 10 13.48 -0.01 -9.60
N THR A 11 12.43 -0.64 -9.07
CA THR A 11 11.59 -1.58 -9.82
C THR A 11 10.15 -1.07 -9.86
N LYS A 12 9.47 -1.21 -11.01
CA LYS A 12 8.03 -0.90 -11.15
C LYS A 12 7.26 -2.19 -11.32
N VAL A 13 6.18 -2.34 -10.56
CA VAL A 13 5.37 -3.56 -10.53
C VAL A 13 3.97 -3.29 -11.02
N VAL A 14 3.58 -3.90 -12.13
CA VAL A 14 2.24 -3.72 -12.71
C VAL A 14 1.32 -4.84 -12.21
N GLY A 15 0.33 -4.45 -11.42
CA GLY A 15 -0.66 -5.30 -10.76
C GLY A 15 -0.59 -5.15 -9.25
N SER A 16 -1.72 -4.87 -8.58
CA SER A 16 -1.82 -4.82 -7.11
C SER A 16 -2.28 -6.16 -6.49
N GLY A 17 -2.04 -7.27 -7.19
CA GLY A 17 -2.20 -8.61 -6.63
C GLY A 17 -1.09 -8.93 -5.62
N VAL A 18 -1.21 -10.05 -4.90
CA VAL A 18 -0.20 -10.55 -3.94
C VAL A 18 1.13 -10.63 -4.65
N ALA A 19 1.10 -11.14 -5.89
CA ALA A 19 2.16 -11.11 -6.88
C ALA A 19 2.83 -9.73 -6.96
N GLY A 20 2.15 -8.69 -7.42
CA GLY A 20 2.83 -7.42 -7.55
C GLY A 20 3.26 -6.78 -6.22
N LEU A 21 2.48 -6.99 -5.16
CA LEU A 21 2.69 -6.34 -3.86
C LEU A 21 3.88 -6.88 -3.10
N ARG A 22 3.99 -8.19 -3.01
CA ARG A 22 5.10 -8.79 -2.31
C ARG A 22 6.37 -8.58 -3.18
N TYR A 23 6.31 -8.36 -4.52
CA TYR A 23 7.51 -8.10 -5.40
C TYR A 23 8.07 -6.81 -4.95
N ALA A 24 7.17 -5.84 -4.87
CA ALA A 24 7.44 -4.56 -4.31
C ALA A 24 8.04 -4.64 -2.90
N LEU A 25 7.70 -5.61 -2.06
CA LEU A 25 8.36 -5.83 -0.76
C LEU A 25 9.76 -6.42 -0.85
N GLU A 26 10.06 -7.26 -1.85
CA GLU A 26 11.38 -7.90 -1.96
C GLU A 26 12.40 -6.95 -2.60
N VAL A 27 12.02 -6.30 -3.69
CA VAL A 27 12.85 -5.26 -4.32
C VAL A 27 12.88 -3.96 -3.52
N SER A 28 11.94 -3.72 -2.58
CA SER A 28 12.04 -2.56 -1.68
C SER A 28 13.19 -2.66 -0.67
N LYS A 29 13.80 -3.85 -0.51
CA LYS A 29 15.02 -4.02 0.29
C LYS A 29 16.27 -3.48 -0.43
N TYR A 30 16.21 -3.33 -1.76
CA TYR A 30 17.36 -3.01 -2.63
C TYR A 30 17.20 -1.69 -3.39
N GLY A 31 16.16 -0.93 -3.07
CA GLY A 31 15.73 0.30 -3.71
C GLY A 31 14.29 0.53 -3.31
N SER A 32 13.56 1.45 -3.93
CA SER A 32 12.14 1.56 -3.65
C SER A 32 11.31 1.10 -4.86
N VAL A 33 10.02 0.90 -4.64
CA VAL A 33 9.18 0.18 -5.60
C VAL A 33 7.83 0.86 -5.76
N ALA A 34 7.43 1.09 -7.01
CA ALA A 34 6.13 1.66 -7.35
C ALA A 34 5.21 0.58 -7.93
N ILE A 35 3.99 0.47 -7.40
CA ILE A 35 2.96 -0.48 -7.85
C ILE A 35 1.93 0.25 -8.70
N ILE A 36 1.68 -0.26 -9.91
CA ILE A 36 0.75 0.31 -10.89
C ILE A 36 -0.40 -0.68 -11.09
N THR A 37 -1.64 -0.29 -10.82
CA THR A 37 -2.80 -1.17 -10.98
C THR A 37 -3.83 -0.61 -11.95
N LYS A 38 -4.67 -1.48 -12.52
CA LYS A 38 -5.68 -1.15 -13.54
C LYS A 38 -6.84 -0.30 -12.99
N SER A 39 -7.08 -0.36 -11.69
CA SER A 39 -8.19 0.29 -10.99
C SER A 39 -7.74 0.69 -9.58
N GLU A 40 -8.59 0.54 -8.57
CA GLU A 40 -8.18 0.78 -7.18
C GLU A 40 -7.09 -0.21 -6.75
N PRO A 41 -6.13 0.17 -5.88
CA PRO A 41 -5.10 -0.73 -5.35
C PRO A 41 -5.70 -2.00 -4.71
N GLN A 42 -6.88 -1.85 -4.11
CA GLN A 42 -7.68 -2.89 -3.48
C GLN A 42 -8.46 -3.74 -4.50
N ALA A 43 -8.66 -3.27 -5.72
CA ALA A 43 -9.35 -3.99 -6.78
C ALA A 43 -8.36 -4.94 -7.49
N SER A 44 -7.96 -5.99 -6.78
CA SER A 44 -7.13 -7.06 -7.30
C SER A 44 -7.72 -8.42 -6.95
N ASN A 45 -7.48 -9.43 -7.79
CA ASN A 45 -7.93 -10.80 -7.55
C ASN A 45 -7.48 -11.32 -6.17
N THR A 46 -6.29 -10.88 -5.73
CA THR A 46 -5.76 -11.19 -4.41
C THR A 46 -6.55 -10.57 -3.27
N ASN A 47 -6.99 -9.32 -3.40
CA ASN A 47 -7.73 -8.69 -2.33
C ASN A 47 -9.15 -9.27 -2.21
N TYR A 48 -9.76 -9.65 -3.34
CA TYR A 48 -10.98 -10.47 -3.34
C TYR A 48 -10.75 -11.85 -2.70
N ALA A 49 -9.54 -12.41 -2.84
CA ALA A 49 -9.08 -13.60 -2.13
C ALA A 49 -8.56 -13.32 -0.70
N GLN A 50 -8.80 -12.12 -0.14
CA GLN A 50 -8.39 -11.67 1.19
C GLN A 50 -6.88 -11.72 1.47
N GLY A 51 -6.04 -11.57 0.44
CA GLY A 51 -4.59 -11.58 0.58
C GLY A 51 -3.99 -12.95 0.93
N GLY A 52 -4.83 -13.99 1.00
CA GLY A 52 -4.40 -15.34 1.30
C GLY A 52 -3.74 -15.99 0.10
N VAL A 53 -2.62 -16.68 0.32
CA VAL A 53 -2.25 -17.80 -0.54
C VAL A 53 -3.14 -18.95 -0.11
N SER A 54 -4.14 -19.28 -0.93
CA SER A 54 -5.01 -20.42 -0.66
C SER A 54 -4.16 -21.68 -0.67
N ALA A 55 -4.21 -22.41 0.43
CA ALA A 55 -3.54 -23.69 0.59
C ALA A 55 -4.57 -24.73 1.02
N VAL A 56 -4.41 -25.95 0.52
CA VAL A 56 -5.20 -27.10 0.96
C VAL A 56 -4.70 -27.49 2.35
N LEU A 57 -5.37 -26.98 3.39
CA LEU A 57 -4.98 -27.19 4.80
C LEU A 57 -5.82 -28.26 5.49
N CYS A 58 -6.94 -28.67 4.87
CA CYS A 58 -7.92 -29.59 5.44
C CYS A 58 -8.07 -30.85 4.56
N PRO A 59 -8.27 -32.05 5.13
CA PRO A 59 -8.57 -33.26 4.34
C PRO A 59 -9.85 -33.18 3.49
N SER A 60 -10.75 -32.24 3.79
CA SER A 60 -11.97 -32.00 3.01
C SER A 60 -11.77 -31.00 1.86
N ASP A 61 -10.57 -30.45 1.73
CA ASP A 61 -10.20 -29.47 0.71
C ASP A 61 -9.25 -30.12 -0.31
N SER A 62 -9.22 -29.64 -1.55
CA SER A 62 -8.37 -30.21 -2.61
C SER A 62 -7.93 -29.19 -3.64
N VAL A 63 -6.78 -29.44 -4.27
CA VAL A 63 -6.23 -28.58 -5.32
C VAL A 63 -7.23 -28.45 -6.48
N GLU A 64 -7.87 -29.56 -6.85
CA GLU A 64 -8.89 -29.60 -7.88
C GLU A 64 -10.08 -28.70 -7.56
N SER A 65 -10.51 -28.62 -6.29
CA SER A 65 -11.58 -27.72 -5.87
C SER A 65 -11.20 -26.26 -6.10
N HIS A 66 -9.97 -25.88 -5.73
CA HIS A 66 -9.47 -24.50 -5.91
C HIS A 66 -9.32 -24.12 -7.39
N MET A 67 -8.88 -25.06 -8.24
CA MET A 67 -8.84 -24.87 -9.70
C MET A 67 -10.24 -24.66 -10.28
N GLN A 68 -11.21 -25.44 -9.81
CA GLN A 68 -12.59 -25.35 -10.27
C GLN A 68 -13.25 -24.05 -9.82
N ASP A 69 -13.01 -23.62 -8.57
CA ASP A 69 -13.45 -22.32 -8.05
C ASP A 69 -12.86 -21.15 -8.83
N THR A 70 -11.56 -21.21 -9.16
CA THR A 70 -10.88 -20.20 -9.98
C THR A 70 -11.50 -20.10 -11.37
N THR A 71 -11.83 -21.25 -11.98
CA THR A 71 -12.48 -21.30 -13.30
C THR A 71 -13.88 -20.69 -13.25
N ILE A 72 -14.66 -21.02 -12.22
CA ILE A 72 -16.01 -20.49 -12.01
C ILE A 72 -15.95 -18.97 -11.76
N ALA A 73 -15.05 -18.50 -10.90
CA ALA A 73 -14.86 -17.08 -10.62
C ALA A 73 -14.45 -16.28 -11.86
N GLY A 74 -13.63 -16.89 -12.73
CA GLY A 74 -13.29 -16.36 -14.05
C GLY A 74 -14.41 -16.47 -15.09
N ALA A 75 -15.62 -16.91 -14.71
CA ALA A 75 -16.75 -17.16 -15.61
C ALA A 75 -16.39 -18.06 -16.82
N TYR A 76 -15.49 -19.02 -16.61
CA TYR A 76 -14.94 -19.92 -17.66
C TYR A 76 -14.20 -19.19 -18.79
N LEU A 77 -13.80 -17.93 -18.58
CA LEU A 77 -13.00 -17.14 -19.53
C LEU A 77 -11.50 -17.19 -19.22
N CYS A 78 -11.10 -17.82 -18.12
CA CYS A 78 -9.70 -18.06 -17.82
C CYS A 78 -9.10 -19.03 -18.85
N ASP A 79 -7.86 -18.76 -19.23
CA ASP A 79 -7.04 -19.74 -19.94
C ASP A 79 -6.74 -20.92 -19.01
N GLU A 80 -7.16 -22.12 -19.41
CA GLU A 80 -7.04 -23.34 -18.62
C GLU A 80 -5.59 -23.67 -18.24
N GLU A 81 -4.60 -23.31 -19.06
CA GLU A 81 -3.20 -23.53 -18.71
C GLU A 81 -2.76 -22.65 -17.54
N ASN A 82 -3.32 -21.44 -17.42
CA ASN A 82 -3.03 -20.53 -16.31
C ASN A 82 -3.77 -20.88 -15.03
N VAL A 83 -4.79 -21.75 -15.09
CA VAL A 83 -5.53 -22.23 -13.90
C VAL A 83 -4.92 -23.52 -13.33
N LYS A 84 -4.10 -24.24 -14.10
CA LYS A 84 -3.43 -25.45 -13.62
C LYS A 84 -2.39 -25.11 -12.55
N VAL A 85 -2.39 -25.89 -11.47
CA VAL A 85 -1.34 -25.81 -10.46
C VAL A 85 -0.07 -26.48 -10.99
N THR A 86 1.04 -25.75 -10.92
CA THR A 86 2.36 -26.22 -11.33
C THR A 86 3.33 -26.12 -10.16
N ASP A 87 4.16 -27.15 -9.98
CA ASP A 87 5.26 -27.09 -9.02
C ASP A 87 6.35 -26.13 -9.52
N TYR A 88 6.83 -25.25 -8.64
CA TYR A 88 7.97 -24.39 -8.89
C TYR A 88 9.08 -24.65 -7.87
N GLU A 89 10.31 -24.82 -8.37
CA GLU A 89 11.50 -24.96 -7.53
C GLU A 89 11.99 -23.58 -7.08
N LEU A 90 11.78 -23.27 -5.80
CA LEU A 90 12.31 -22.03 -5.21
C LEU A 90 13.84 -21.99 -5.25
N ILE A 91 14.48 -23.14 -5.07
CA ILE A 91 15.91 -23.34 -5.24
C ILE A 91 16.10 -24.38 -6.37
N PRO A 92 16.76 -24.01 -7.49
CA PRO A 92 16.95 -24.91 -8.61
C PRO A 92 17.62 -26.24 -8.21
N GLY A 93 16.99 -27.35 -8.53
CA GLY A 93 17.48 -28.71 -8.25
C GLY A 93 17.18 -29.24 -6.84
N GLU A 94 16.55 -28.46 -5.97
CA GLU A 94 16.40 -28.80 -4.54
C GLU A 94 14.94 -28.86 -4.07
N ARG A 95 14.18 -29.86 -4.56
CA ARG A 95 12.74 -30.03 -4.23
C ARG A 95 12.44 -30.55 -2.82
N ASN A 96 13.40 -31.20 -2.16
CA ASN A 96 13.17 -31.97 -0.94
C ASN A 96 13.83 -31.35 0.31
N ILE A 97 14.20 -30.07 0.25
CA ILE A 97 14.73 -29.38 1.41
C ILE A 97 13.59 -29.05 2.36
N ARG A 98 13.70 -29.55 3.58
CA ARG A 98 12.77 -29.22 4.65
C ARG A 98 13.03 -27.80 5.13
N VAL A 99 11.99 -26.96 5.13
CA VAL A 99 12.04 -25.65 5.79
C VAL A 99 12.12 -25.85 7.31
N ILE A 100 13.13 -25.25 7.92
CA ILE A 100 13.38 -25.24 9.37
C ILE A 100 13.38 -23.78 9.86
N GLU A 101 13.41 -23.56 11.17
CA GLU A 101 13.22 -22.19 11.69
C GLU A 101 14.36 -21.25 11.28
N GLU A 102 15.57 -21.79 11.11
CA GLU A 102 16.73 -21.07 10.61
C GLU A 102 16.60 -20.66 9.12
N THR A 103 15.86 -21.42 8.31
CA THR A 103 15.70 -21.18 6.86
C THR A 103 14.36 -20.55 6.48
N LYS A 104 13.49 -20.33 7.46
CA LYS A 104 12.13 -19.81 7.24
C LYS A 104 12.10 -18.43 6.61
N HIS A 105 13.01 -17.54 7.02
CA HIS A 105 13.10 -16.20 6.42
C HIS A 105 13.47 -16.25 4.94
N GLU A 106 14.48 -17.06 4.60
CA GLU A 106 14.88 -17.30 3.21
C GLU A 106 13.75 -17.93 2.40
N TYR A 107 13.07 -18.95 2.94
CA TYR A 107 11.91 -19.55 2.30
C TYR A 107 10.82 -18.50 2.02
N VAL A 108 10.49 -17.67 3.01
CA VAL A 108 9.50 -16.62 2.86
C VAL A 108 9.92 -15.64 1.77
N ASP A 109 11.18 -15.22 1.73
CA ASP A 109 11.74 -14.31 0.71
C ASP A 109 11.78 -14.92 -0.69
N LEU A 110 12.06 -16.22 -0.82
CA LEU A 110 12.00 -16.91 -2.12
C LEU A 110 10.56 -17.11 -2.61
N VAL A 111 9.64 -17.48 -1.70
CA VAL A 111 8.20 -17.56 -1.99
C VAL A 111 7.66 -16.20 -2.37
N ALA A 112 8.16 -15.14 -1.73
CA ALA A 112 8.08 -13.82 -2.28
C ALA A 112 8.55 -13.88 -3.72
N GLU A 113 9.84 -13.80 -3.98
CA GLU A 113 10.37 -13.39 -5.27
C GLU A 113 9.69 -14.16 -6.42
N HIS A 114 9.43 -15.45 -6.20
CA HIS A 114 8.63 -16.26 -7.09
C HIS A 114 7.21 -15.73 -7.37
N ILE A 115 6.34 -15.66 -6.36
CA ILE A 115 4.93 -15.27 -6.53
C ILE A 115 4.82 -13.91 -7.20
N LEU A 116 5.86 -13.11 -7.06
CA LEU A 116 5.75 -11.70 -7.22
C LEU A 116 6.41 -11.10 -8.44
N THR A 117 7.60 -11.62 -8.71
CA THR A 117 8.42 -11.22 -9.82
C THR A 117 8.31 -12.27 -10.88
N THR A 118 8.61 -13.51 -10.48
CA THR A 118 8.92 -14.58 -11.43
C THR A 118 7.68 -14.98 -12.21
N THR A 119 6.52 -15.07 -11.55
CA THR A 119 5.24 -15.41 -12.21
C THR A 119 4.77 -14.35 -13.21
N ILE A 120 5.22 -13.10 -13.08
CA ILE A 120 4.79 -11.97 -13.93
C ILE A 120 5.97 -11.29 -14.65
N HIS A 121 7.12 -11.96 -14.73
CA HIS A 121 8.35 -11.41 -15.27
C HIS A 121 8.20 -10.92 -16.73
N PRO A 122 7.52 -11.66 -17.64
CA PRO A 122 7.27 -11.18 -19.00
C PRO A 122 6.48 -9.85 -19.05
N GLN A 123 5.51 -9.69 -18.16
CA GLN A 123 4.65 -8.51 -18.07
C GLN A 123 5.41 -7.29 -17.54
N ILE A 124 6.26 -7.50 -16.52
CA ILE A 124 7.15 -6.45 -16.00
C ILE A 124 8.11 -5.96 -17.10
N ASN A 125 8.74 -6.88 -17.83
CA ASN A 125 9.68 -6.53 -18.90
C ASN A 125 8.99 -5.76 -20.02
N SER A 126 7.81 -6.22 -20.48
CA SER A 126 7.03 -5.53 -21.51
C SER A 126 6.65 -4.11 -21.09
N PHE A 127 6.29 -3.91 -19.82
CA PHE A 127 5.99 -2.59 -19.29
C PHE A 127 7.24 -1.68 -19.26
N LEU A 128 8.37 -2.20 -18.78
CA LEU A 128 9.62 -1.45 -18.72
C LEU A 128 10.12 -1.06 -20.11
N GLU A 129 9.98 -1.93 -21.10
CA GLU A 129 10.32 -1.64 -22.49
C GLU A 129 9.49 -0.46 -23.01
N GLY A 130 8.17 -0.52 -22.92
CA GLY A 130 7.29 0.56 -23.38
C GLY A 130 7.48 1.88 -22.59
N PHE A 131 7.75 1.79 -21.29
CA PHE A 131 8.04 2.98 -20.48
C PHE A 131 9.37 3.64 -20.88
N ASN A 132 10.43 2.84 -21.11
CA ASN A 132 11.75 3.33 -21.48
C ASN A 132 11.83 3.85 -22.93
N GLU A 133 10.89 3.44 -23.80
CA GLU A 133 10.74 4.03 -25.14
C GLU A 133 10.36 5.52 -25.07
N LEU A 134 9.55 5.91 -24.08
CA LEU A 134 9.06 7.27 -23.91
C LEU A 134 9.95 8.11 -23.01
N VAL A 135 10.46 7.51 -21.93
CA VAL A 135 11.31 8.20 -20.95
C VAL A 135 12.63 7.46 -20.80
N PRO A 136 13.76 8.04 -21.22
CA PRO A 136 15.07 7.45 -21.04
C PRO A 136 15.30 7.05 -19.58
N LYS A 137 15.77 5.81 -19.38
CA LYS A 137 16.00 5.24 -18.05
C LYS A 137 16.87 6.15 -17.18
N GLU A 138 17.85 6.82 -17.78
CA GLU A 138 18.78 7.74 -17.14
C GLU A 138 18.07 8.93 -16.48
N LEU A 139 16.98 9.42 -17.07
CA LEU A 139 16.21 10.55 -16.54
C LEU A 139 15.30 10.16 -15.38
N ILE A 140 14.98 8.87 -15.25
CA ILE A 140 14.15 8.37 -14.15
C ILE A 140 15.01 8.02 -12.94
N LEU A 141 16.26 7.62 -13.17
CA LEU A 141 17.22 7.26 -12.13
C LEU A 141 17.67 8.45 -11.26
N ILE A 142 17.37 9.69 -11.65
CA ILE A 142 17.68 10.89 -10.84
C ILE A 142 16.71 11.10 -9.67
N PHE A 143 15.55 10.43 -9.70
CA PHE A 143 14.49 10.58 -8.71
C PHE A 143 14.44 9.35 -7.78
N ASN A 144 14.23 9.57 -6.49
CA ASN A 144 13.80 8.49 -5.58
C ASN A 144 12.30 8.16 -5.76
N ASP A 145 11.76 7.19 -5.01
CA ASP A 145 10.35 6.79 -5.08
C ASP A 145 9.42 7.98 -4.92
N LYS A 146 9.68 8.79 -3.89
CA LYS A 146 8.80 9.87 -3.47
C LYS A 146 8.81 10.99 -4.52
N GLU A 147 9.99 11.30 -5.06
CA GLU A 147 10.15 12.31 -6.11
C GLU A 147 9.56 11.85 -7.44
N LEU A 148 9.72 10.57 -7.78
CA LEU A 148 9.13 10.00 -8.99
C LEU A 148 7.61 9.87 -8.88
N GLU A 149 7.10 9.49 -7.70
CA GLU A 149 5.68 9.49 -7.38
C GLU A 149 5.11 10.90 -7.55
N LEU A 150 5.81 11.90 -7.03
CA LEU A 150 5.43 13.31 -7.14
C LEU A 150 5.48 13.82 -8.58
N LEU A 151 6.50 13.43 -9.35
CA LEU A 151 6.64 13.79 -10.76
C LEU A 151 5.49 13.22 -11.61
N LEU A 152 5.08 11.98 -11.33
CA LEU A 152 4.03 11.28 -12.08
C LEU A 152 2.62 11.68 -11.63
N SER A 153 2.44 12.02 -10.35
CA SER A 153 1.12 12.30 -9.77
C SER A 153 0.82 13.79 -9.63
N GLY A 154 1.83 14.65 -9.79
CA GLY A 154 1.74 16.09 -9.49
C GLY A 154 1.77 16.37 -7.99
N LEU A 155 2.00 17.63 -7.63
CA LEU A 155 1.72 18.14 -6.28
C LEU A 155 0.19 18.26 -6.15
N PRO A 156 -0.46 17.45 -5.30
CA PRO A 156 -1.88 17.57 -5.06
C PRO A 156 -2.08 18.71 -4.06
N GLU A 157 -2.64 19.82 -4.50
CA GLU A 157 -3.19 20.80 -3.57
C GLU A 157 -4.55 20.27 -3.11
N ILE A 158 -4.66 19.95 -1.82
CA ILE A 158 -5.95 19.59 -1.23
C ILE A 158 -6.77 20.88 -1.10
N ASP A 159 -7.94 20.88 -1.73
CA ASP A 159 -8.99 21.83 -1.38
C ASP A 159 -9.58 21.41 -0.04
N LEU A 160 -9.17 22.11 1.03
CA LEU A 160 -9.64 21.83 2.38
C LEU A 160 -11.13 22.10 2.55
N ASP A 161 -11.68 23.06 1.80
CA ASP A 161 -13.10 23.38 1.89
C ASP A 161 -13.93 22.28 1.21
N ASP A 162 -13.47 21.74 0.07
CA ASP A 162 -14.06 20.55 -0.55
C ASP A 162 -13.95 19.33 0.36
N LEU A 163 -12.77 19.08 0.95
CA LEU A 163 -12.58 17.97 1.85
C LEU A 163 -13.52 18.07 3.08
N GLN A 164 -13.59 19.25 3.69
CA GLN A 164 -14.47 19.50 4.83
C GLN A 164 -15.95 19.31 4.48
N ALA A 165 -16.38 19.75 3.29
CA ALA A 165 -17.75 19.62 2.81
C ALA A 165 -18.17 18.17 2.54
N ASN A 166 -17.21 17.32 2.16
CA ASN A 166 -17.43 15.91 1.82
C ASN A 166 -16.97 14.93 2.94
N THR A 167 -16.83 15.41 4.18
CA THR A 167 -16.44 14.55 5.31
C THR A 167 -17.67 13.98 6.03
N GLU A 168 -17.69 12.66 6.22
CA GLU A 168 -18.69 11.97 7.03
C GLU A 168 -18.28 11.91 8.51
N TYR A 169 -19.25 11.99 9.43
CA TYR A 169 -19.00 11.97 10.86
C TYR A 169 -19.77 10.84 11.54
N THR A 170 -19.06 10.00 12.30
CA THR A 170 -19.65 8.92 13.11
C THR A 170 -19.41 9.20 14.59
N GLY A 171 -20.48 9.37 15.38
CA GLY A 171 -20.38 9.75 16.79
C GLY A 171 -20.01 11.22 17.04
N TYR A 172 -19.78 11.99 15.98
CA TYR A 172 -19.67 13.45 15.96
C TYR A 172 -20.67 14.06 14.96
N SER A 173 -20.71 15.38 14.94
CA SER A 173 -21.36 16.17 13.89
C SER A 173 -20.45 17.33 13.49
N ALA A 174 -20.73 17.97 12.36
CA ALA A 174 -20.02 19.19 11.96
C ALA A 174 -20.11 20.34 13.00
N ALA A 175 -21.11 20.30 13.89
CA ALA A 175 -21.28 21.27 14.98
C ALA A 175 -20.52 20.89 16.27
N SER A 176 -19.92 19.70 16.33
CA SER A 176 -19.16 19.26 17.50
C SER A 176 -17.89 20.12 17.66
N THR A 177 -17.64 20.59 18.87
CA THR A 177 -16.50 21.49 19.17
C THR A 177 -15.16 20.91 18.73
N VAL A 178 -14.94 19.61 18.98
CA VAL A 178 -13.73 18.88 18.56
C VAL A 178 -13.55 18.87 17.04
N ILE A 179 -14.65 18.78 16.27
CA ILE A 179 -14.60 18.84 14.80
C ILE A 179 -14.30 20.26 14.31
N GLN A 180 -14.86 21.28 14.95
CA GLN A 180 -14.52 22.68 14.63
C GLN A 180 -13.04 22.95 14.89
N TRP A 181 -12.53 22.52 16.05
CA TRP A 181 -11.11 22.63 16.37
C TRP A 181 -10.22 21.87 15.38
N PHE A 182 -10.61 20.65 14.98
CA PHE A 182 -9.88 19.88 13.97
C PHE A 182 -9.70 20.69 12.68
N TRP A 183 -10.78 21.24 12.11
CA TRP A 183 -10.69 22.01 10.87
C TRP A 183 -9.95 23.34 11.04
N GLU A 184 -10.08 24.00 12.18
CA GLU A 184 -9.31 25.22 12.47
C GLU A 184 -7.80 24.95 12.58
N VAL A 185 -7.41 23.84 13.19
CA VAL A 185 -6.02 23.39 13.29
C VAL A 185 -5.48 23.02 11.92
N VAL A 186 -6.20 22.18 11.17
CA VAL A 186 -5.79 21.77 9.82
C VAL A 186 -5.64 22.97 8.88
N LYS A 187 -6.54 23.97 8.94
CA LYS A 187 -6.41 25.21 8.17
C LYS A 187 -5.20 26.07 8.54
N SER A 188 -4.62 25.86 9.73
CA SER A 188 -3.40 26.57 10.18
C SER A 188 -2.10 25.84 9.86
N PHE A 189 -2.15 24.62 9.31
CA PHE A 189 -0.97 23.86 8.94
C PHE A 189 -0.17 24.56 7.84
N ASN A 190 1.16 24.47 7.96
CA ASN A 190 2.04 24.81 6.86
C ASN A 190 1.97 23.73 5.76
N LYS A 191 2.62 23.97 4.63
CA LYS A 191 2.61 23.03 3.49
C LYS A 191 3.11 21.63 3.84
N GLU A 192 4.14 21.54 4.67
CA GLU A 192 4.76 20.27 5.06
C GLU A 192 3.82 19.43 5.94
N ASP A 193 3.16 20.07 6.91
CA ASP A 193 2.22 19.41 7.81
C ASP A 193 0.92 19.03 7.10
N MET A 194 0.50 19.84 6.11
CA MET A 194 -0.60 19.49 5.22
C MET A 194 -0.29 18.24 4.38
N GLU A 195 0.91 18.16 3.79
CA GLU A 195 1.35 16.98 3.05
C GLU A 195 1.46 15.74 3.95
N ARG A 196 1.88 15.91 5.21
CA ARG A 196 1.89 14.82 6.20
C ARG A 196 0.47 14.36 6.54
N LEU A 197 -0.46 15.28 6.80
CA LEU A 197 -1.86 14.95 7.07
C LEU A 197 -2.49 14.21 5.89
N GLN A 198 -2.23 14.65 4.66
CA GLN A 198 -2.69 13.97 3.45
C GLN A 198 -2.22 12.52 3.42
N LYS A 199 -0.91 12.30 3.63
CA LYS A 199 -0.32 10.95 3.67
C LYS A 199 -0.87 10.13 4.84
N PHE A 200 -1.08 10.75 5.98
CA PHE A 200 -1.64 10.11 7.17
C PHE A 200 -3.04 9.57 6.92
N VAL A 201 -3.88 10.32 6.22
CA VAL A 201 -5.28 9.93 5.93
C VAL A 201 -5.41 8.99 4.73
N THR A 202 -4.63 9.22 3.66
CA THR A 202 -4.84 8.54 2.35
C THR A 202 -3.79 7.51 1.99
N ARG A 203 -2.63 7.53 2.67
CA ARG A 203 -1.45 6.70 2.36
C ARG A 203 -0.84 6.90 0.96
N THR A 204 -1.30 7.86 0.16
CA THR A 204 -0.73 8.13 -1.18
C THR A 204 -0.66 9.64 -1.43
N SER A 205 0.23 10.08 -2.32
CA SER A 205 0.21 11.49 -2.77
C SER A 205 -1.08 11.80 -3.53
N LYS A 206 -1.71 10.84 -4.22
CA LYS A 206 -2.99 11.09 -4.89
C LYS A 206 -4.04 11.39 -3.81
N GLY A 207 -4.62 12.58 -3.85
CA GLY A 207 -5.58 13.07 -2.85
C GLY A 207 -6.80 12.16 -2.66
N ILE A 208 -7.76 12.62 -1.85
CA ILE A 208 -8.96 11.88 -1.45
C ILE A 208 -9.93 11.79 -2.65
N SER A 209 -9.57 11.00 -3.66
CA SER A 209 -10.34 10.81 -4.88
C SER A 209 -10.61 9.32 -5.05
N GLY A 210 -11.61 8.84 -4.32
CA GLY A 210 -12.18 7.50 -4.40
C GLY A 210 -13.67 7.53 -4.05
N PRO A 211 -14.43 6.44 -4.27
CA PRO A 211 -15.86 6.39 -3.96
C PRO A 211 -16.16 6.51 -2.45
N GLN A 212 -15.15 6.32 -1.60
CA GLN A 212 -15.27 6.40 -0.16
C GLN A 212 -14.79 7.77 0.35
N GLN A 213 -15.75 8.53 0.87
CA GLN A 213 -15.54 9.85 1.48
C GLN A 213 -14.61 9.76 2.69
N PHE A 214 -13.90 10.86 2.99
CA PHE A 214 -13.15 10.97 4.23
C PHE A 214 -14.10 10.91 5.43
N GLN A 215 -13.75 10.17 6.47
CA GLN A 215 -14.62 9.96 7.62
C GLN A 215 -13.90 10.27 8.92
N ILE A 216 -14.58 10.92 9.85
CA ILE A 216 -14.09 11.13 11.21
C ILE A 216 -14.99 10.41 12.21
N HIS A 217 -14.41 9.46 12.92
CA HIS A 217 -15.10 8.62 13.90
C HIS A 217 -14.69 9.01 15.31
N LYS A 218 -15.67 9.18 16.19
CA LYS A 218 -15.42 9.38 17.61
C LYS A 218 -14.88 8.10 18.22
N THR A 219 -13.70 8.17 18.83
CA THR A 219 -13.19 7.07 19.65
C THR A 219 -13.53 7.26 21.12
N TYR A 220 -13.85 6.14 21.76
CA TYR A 220 -14.09 6.07 23.20
C TYR A 220 -12.84 5.54 23.90
N GLY A 221 -12.39 6.23 24.95
CA GLY A 221 -11.18 5.86 25.67
C GLY A 221 -10.57 7.02 26.43
N ALA A 222 -9.35 6.83 26.92
CA ALA A 222 -8.62 7.88 27.61
C ALA A 222 -8.36 9.09 26.67
N PRO A 223 -8.59 10.33 27.12
CA PRO A 223 -8.40 11.55 26.30
C PRO A 223 -6.93 11.81 25.93
N GLU A 224 -6.00 11.05 26.50
CA GLU A 224 -4.56 11.08 26.23
C GLU A 224 -4.16 10.38 24.91
N ARG A 225 -5.08 9.60 24.31
CA ARG A 225 -4.77 8.79 23.13
C ARG A 225 -4.47 9.68 21.91
N LEU A 226 -3.57 9.21 21.06
CA LEU A 226 -3.33 9.82 19.75
C LEU A 226 -4.50 9.51 18.81
N PRO A 227 -4.75 10.38 17.81
CA PRO A 227 -5.62 10.04 16.70
C PRO A 227 -5.04 8.84 15.94
N SER A 228 -5.93 7.97 15.46
CA SER A 228 -5.55 6.78 14.69
C SER A 228 -6.17 6.84 13.30
N VAL A 229 -5.58 6.14 12.34
CA VAL A 229 -6.09 6.12 10.96
C VAL A 229 -6.27 4.70 10.46
N HIS A 230 -7.38 4.50 9.77
CA HIS A 230 -7.64 3.32 8.96
C HIS A 230 -7.64 3.73 7.50
N THR A 231 -6.43 3.82 6.94
CA THR A 231 -6.19 4.27 5.57
C THR A 231 -6.97 3.47 4.51
N CYS A 232 -7.26 2.19 4.75
CA CYS A 232 -8.10 1.38 3.86
C CYS A 232 -9.55 1.86 3.76
N PHE A 233 -10.02 2.67 4.71
CA PHE A 233 -11.40 3.14 4.81
C PHE A 233 -11.49 4.68 4.77
N ASN A 234 -10.39 5.38 4.48
CA ASN A 234 -10.30 6.85 4.58
C ASN A 234 -10.84 7.38 5.93
N GLN A 235 -10.56 6.66 7.03
CA GLN A 235 -11.15 6.93 8.34
C GLN A 235 -10.09 7.44 9.33
N LEU A 236 -10.39 8.57 9.96
CA LEU A 236 -9.70 9.14 11.10
C LEU A 236 -10.50 8.88 12.38
N ASP A 237 -9.87 8.18 13.31
CA ASP A 237 -10.37 7.91 14.64
C ASP A 237 -9.90 9.02 15.59
N LEU A 238 -10.82 9.91 15.98
CA LEU A 238 -10.51 11.15 16.70
C LEU A 238 -11.07 11.10 18.15
N PRO A 239 -10.18 11.07 19.17
CA PRO A 239 -10.59 11.19 20.57
C PRO A 239 -11.28 12.53 20.87
N GLU A 240 -12.14 12.53 21.90
CA GLU A 240 -12.80 13.76 22.37
C GLU A 240 -11.84 14.55 23.27
N TYR A 241 -10.98 15.36 22.65
CA TYR A 241 -10.04 16.21 23.37
C TYR A 241 -10.75 17.32 24.15
N SER A 242 -10.13 17.74 25.25
CA SER A 242 -10.70 18.73 26.17
C SER A 242 -10.40 20.18 25.78
N SER A 243 -9.40 20.41 24.93
CA SER A 243 -9.07 21.73 24.39
C SER A 243 -8.54 21.65 22.96
N ARG A 244 -8.55 22.80 22.26
CA ARG A 244 -7.99 22.92 20.91
C ARG A 244 -6.49 22.64 20.90
N GLU A 245 -5.77 23.15 21.89
CA GLU A 245 -4.32 23.01 22.02
C GLU A 245 -3.94 21.54 22.21
N GLN A 246 -4.72 20.78 22.99
CA GLN A 246 -4.54 19.35 23.15
C GLN A 246 -4.74 18.61 21.81
N LEU A 247 -5.78 18.98 21.04
CA LEU A 247 -6.02 18.39 19.73
C LEU A 247 -4.84 18.66 18.78
N GLU A 248 -4.38 19.90 18.72
CA GLU A 248 -3.27 20.34 17.87
C GLU A 248 -1.98 19.58 18.18
N GLU A 249 -1.60 19.53 19.46
CA GLU A 249 -0.41 18.80 19.92
C GLU A 249 -0.48 17.32 19.53
N ARG A 250 -1.62 16.65 19.78
CA ARG A 250 -1.78 15.22 19.54
C ARG A 250 -1.88 14.89 18.04
N LEU A 251 -2.51 15.75 17.25
CA LEU A 251 -2.61 15.59 15.80
C LEU A 251 -1.24 15.77 15.14
N LEU A 252 -0.49 16.82 15.52
CA LEU A 252 0.87 17.03 15.03
C LEU A 252 1.78 15.85 15.40
N LEU A 253 1.73 15.39 16.65
CA LEU A 253 2.52 14.22 17.06
C LEU A 253 2.21 12.99 16.21
N ALA A 254 0.91 12.70 15.97
CA ALA A 254 0.50 11.56 15.16
C ALA A 254 0.95 11.64 13.69
N ILE A 255 0.80 12.79 13.02
CA ILE A 255 1.20 12.91 11.61
C ILE A 255 2.72 12.92 11.42
N HIS A 256 3.47 13.36 12.42
CA HIS A 256 4.94 13.32 12.40
C HIS A 256 5.48 11.91 12.68
N GLU A 257 5.01 11.24 13.73
CA GLU A 257 5.47 9.88 14.08
C GLU A 257 5.01 8.83 13.06
N ALA A 258 3.83 8.98 12.45
CA ALA A 258 3.36 8.08 11.41
C ALA A 258 4.23 8.11 10.14
N SER A 259 5.02 9.17 9.92
CA SER A 259 5.90 9.29 8.76
C SER A 259 7.20 8.50 8.85
N GLU A 260 7.60 8.08 10.06
CA GLU A 260 8.83 7.29 10.30
C GLU A 260 8.59 5.77 10.35
N GLY A 261 7.32 5.32 10.34
CA GLY A 261 6.97 3.91 10.52
C GLY A 261 7.29 3.41 11.93
N PHE A 262 6.78 2.23 12.30
CA PHE A 262 7.12 1.60 13.58
C PHE A 262 8.60 1.20 13.59
N GLY A 263 9.47 2.14 13.98
CA GLY A 263 10.81 1.86 14.46
C GLY A 263 10.70 1.13 15.79
N PHE A 264 10.67 -0.20 15.75
CA PHE A 264 10.99 -0.99 16.93
C PHE A 264 12.46 -0.75 17.27
N GLY A 265 12.70 0.04 18.33
CA GLY A 265 13.90 -0.08 19.14
C GLY A 265 13.85 -1.33 20.01
#